data_AF-A0A183MCP0-F1
#
_entry.id   AF-A0A183MCP0-F1
#
_cell.length_a   1.000
_cell.length_b   1.000
_cell.length_c   1.000
_cell.angle_alpha   90.00
_cell.angle_beta   90.00
_cell.angle_gamma   90.00
#
_symmetry.space_group_name_H-M   'P 1'
#
loop_
_entity.id
_entity.type
_entity.pdbx_description
1 polymer ?
#
loop_
_entity_poly.entity_id
_entity_poly.type
_entity_poly.pdbx_seq_one_letter_code
_entity_poly.pdbx_strand_id
1 'polypeptide(L)'
;MEKMDKQCHKSKHSKLKGIPKLDDANNAGTKNSSQCTLILTEGDSAKTLAVAGLGVVGRDNYGVFPLRGKLLNVREASNKQIMENAEINALIKILGLQYKLKYESADTLKDLRYGK
;
A
#
# COMPACT_ATOMS: atom_id res chain seq x y z
N MET A 1 -21.94 7.95 -0.11
CA MET A 1 -20.91 7.12 0.55
C MET A 1 -20.59 5.82 -0.20
N GLU A 2 -21.49 5.27 -1.04
CA GLU A 2 -21.19 4.12 -1.94
C GLU A 2 -20.01 4.31 -2.91
N LYS A 3 -19.54 5.56 -3.10
CA LYS A 3 -18.44 5.87 -4.02
C LYS A 3 -17.05 5.48 -3.48
N MET A 4 -16.86 5.39 -2.16
CA MET A 4 -15.55 5.08 -1.56
C MET A 4 -15.16 3.61 -1.76
N ASP A 5 -16.14 2.71 -1.70
CA ASP A 5 -15.91 1.26 -1.87
C ASP A 5 -15.43 0.92 -3.31
N LYS A 6 -15.67 1.80 -4.30
CA LYS A 6 -15.18 1.63 -5.68
C LYS A 6 -13.66 1.83 -5.81
N GLN A 7 -13.00 2.46 -4.84
CA GLN A 7 -11.55 2.68 -4.88
C GLN A 7 -10.75 1.47 -4.35
N CYS A 8 -11.42 0.60 -3.60
CA CYS A 8 -10.86 -0.62 -3.05
C CYS A 8 -11.03 -1.79 -4.02
N HIS A 9 -10.02 -2.64 -4.13
CA HIS A 9 -10.16 -3.90 -4.85
C HIS A 9 -10.99 -4.88 -4.02
N LYS A 10 -11.90 -5.62 -4.68
CA LYS A 10 -12.71 -6.66 -4.02
C LYS A 10 -11.87 -7.85 -3.52
N SER A 11 -10.68 -8.04 -4.09
CA SER A 11 -9.74 -9.11 -3.76
C SER A 11 -8.30 -8.62 -3.95
N LYS A 12 -7.34 -9.14 -3.17
CA LYS A 12 -5.92 -8.86 -3.41
C LYS A 12 -5.46 -9.37 -4.76
N HIS A 13 -4.83 -8.51 -5.54
CA HIS A 13 -4.16 -8.87 -6.78
C HIS A 13 -2.66 -9.02 -6.54
N SER A 14 -2.06 -10.04 -7.15
CA SER A 14 -0.61 -10.27 -7.05
C SER A 14 0.19 -9.14 -7.69
N LYS A 15 -0.26 -8.62 -8.83
CA LYS A 15 0.42 -7.52 -9.54
C LYS A 15 -0.47 -6.28 -9.62
N LEU A 16 0.07 -5.14 -9.22
CA LEU A 16 -0.55 -3.84 -9.42
C LEU A 16 -0.03 -3.17 -10.69
N LYS A 17 -0.91 -2.43 -11.36
CA LYS A 17 -0.57 -1.59 -12.52
C LYS A 17 -1.00 -0.15 -12.22
N GLY A 18 -0.27 0.81 -12.78
CA GLY A 18 -0.69 2.22 -12.73
C GLY A 18 -0.47 2.94 -11.40
N ILE A 19 0.45 2.44 -10.54
CA ILE A 19 0.93 3.16 -9.36
C ILE A 19 2.38 3.58 -9.65
N PRO A 20 2.61 4.84 -10.06
CA PRO A 20 3.95 5.33 -10.36
C PRO A 20 4.82 5.23 -9.10
N LYS A 21 6.11 4.94 -9.28
CA LYS A 21 7.12 4.91 -8.21
C LYS A 21 6.94 3.81 -7.16
N LEU A 22 6.00 2.88 -7.30
CA LEU A 22 5.99 1.67 -6.49
C LEU A 22 7.06 0.70 -7.00
N ASP A 23 8.00 0.34 -6.14
CA ASP A 23 8.82 -0.87 -6.29
C ASP A 23 8.18 -1.97 -5.45
N ASP A 24 7.35 -2.79 -6.07
CA ASP A 24 6.52 -3.78 -5.36
C ASP A 24 7.34 -5.04 -5.02
N ALA A 25 7.07 -5.64 -3.87
CA ALA A 25 7.68 -6.92 -3.50
C ALA A 25 7.15 -8.05 -4.40
N ASN A 26 8.01 -8.99 -4.82
CA ASN A 26 7.57 -10.07 -5.72
C ASN A 26 6.45 -10.94 -5.12
N ASN A 27 6.44 -11.10 -3.79
CA ASN A 27 5.44 -11.89 -3.08
C ASN A 27 4.22 -11.06 -2.64
N ALA A 28 4.19 -9.75 -2.86
CA ALA A 28 3.07 -8.91 -2.46
C ALA A 28 1.77 -9.36 -3.15
N GLY A 29 0.69 -9.48 -2.38
CA GLY A 29 -0.61 -9.97 -2.89
C GLY A 29 -0.67 -11.45 -3.25
N THR A 30 0.39 -12.23 -3.00
CA THR A 30 0.37 -13.71 -3.15
C THR A 30 -0.05 -14.40 -1.85
N LYS A 31 0.14 -15.73 -1.75
CA LYS A 31 -0.02 -16.49 -0.50
C LYS A 31 0.99 -16.08 0.59
N ASN A 32 2.13 -15.52 0.21
CA ASN A 32 3.20 -15.10 1.13
C ASN A 32 3.07 -13.62 1.55
N SER A 33 1.96 -12.95 1.22
CA SER A 33 1.78 -11.51 1.45
C SER A 33 1.95 -11.08 2.90
N SER A 34 1.61 -11.95 3.86
CA SER A 34 1.78 -11.69 5.30
C SER A 34 3.25 -11.57 5.74
N GLN A 35 4.19 -12.07 4.94
CA GLN A 35 5.62 -11.95 5.18
C GLN A 35 6.21 -10.69 4.54
N CYS A 36 5.47 -10.06 3.63
CA CYS A 36 5.93 -8.87 2.93
C CYS A 36 5.82 -7.62 3.83
N THR A 37 6.80 -6.73 3.71
CA THR A 37 6.87 -5.43 4.37
C THR A 37 6.89 -4.31 3.33
N LEU A 38 6.04 -3.29 3.49
CA LEU A 38 6.06 -2.09 2.66
C LEU A 38 6.85 -0.98 3.36
N ILE A 39 7.96 -0.57 2.76
CA ILE A 39 8.78 0.54 3.24
C ILE A 39 8.21 1.84 2.66
N LEU A 40 7.67 2.69 3.53
CA LEU A 40 7.27 4.04 3.18
C LEU A 40 8.42 5.01 3.46
N THR A 41 8.84 5.74 2.45
CA THR A 41 9.98 6.67 2.56
C THR A 41 9.53 8.12 2.42
N GLU A 42 10.19 9.04 3.09
CA GLU A 42 9.97 10.47 2.86
C GLU A 42 10.74 10.92 1.61
N GLY A 43 10.02 11.08 0.49
CA GLY A 43 10.59 11.51 -0.78
C GLY A 43 11.34 10.44 -1.58
N ASP A 44 11.70 10.80 -2.81
CA ASP A 44 12.35 9.90 -3.78
C ASP A 44 13.83 9.60 -3.42
N SER A 45 14.49 10.52 -2.70
CA SER A 45 15.88 10.34 -2.25
C SER A 45 15.99 9.16 -1.28
N ALA A 46 15.13 9.14 -0.26
CA ALA A 46 15.09 8.05 0.71
C ALA A 46 14.66 6.72 0.08
N LYS A 47 13.74 6.78 -0.90
CA LYS A 47 13.36 5.60 -1.70
C LYS A 47 14.56 4.99 -2.40
N THR A 48 15.36 5.81 -3.07
CA THR A 48 16.54 5.33 -3.82
C THR A 48 17.52 4.60 -2.90
N LEU A 49 17.73 5.14 -1.69
CA LEU A 49 18.56 4.50 -0.67
C LEU A 49 17.97 3.15 -0.21
N ALA A 50 16.66 3.11 0.07
CA ALA A 50 15.99 1.87 0.48
C ALA A 50 16.06 0.79 -0.62
N VAL A 51 15.83 1.17 -1.89
CA VAL A 51 15.93 0.26 -3.04
C VAL A 51 17.36 -0.27 -3.24
N ALA A 52 18.38 0.55 -2.98
CA ALA A 52 19.78 0.08 -3.01
C ALA A 52 20.02 -1.01 -1.95
N GLY A 53 19.46 -0.84 -0.73
CA GLY A 53 19.52 -1.85 0.34
C GLY A 53 18.79 -3.16 0.00
N LEU A 54 17.72 -3.09 -0.78
CA LEU A 54 17.00 -4.30 -1.25
C LEU A 54 17.84 -5.19 -2.16
N GLY A 55 18.91 -4.67 -2.77
CA GLY A 55 19.85 -5.49 -3.54
C GLY A 55 20.54 -6.56 -2.68
N VAL A 56 20.66 -6.33 -1.36
CA VAL A 56 21.29 -7.25 -0.41
C VAL A 56 20.25 -8.14 0.28
N VAL A 57 19.13 -7.55 0.74
CA VAL A 57 18.09 -8.26 1.51
C VAL A 57 17.16 -9.08 0.61
N GLY A 58 17.05 -8.70 -0.67
CA GLY A 58 16.16 -9.32 -1.64
C GLY A 58 14.84 -8.55 -1.84
N ARG A 59 14.28 -8.69 -3.05
CA ARG A 59 13.05 -8.00 -3.49
C ARG A 59 11.77 -8.81 -3.28
N ASP A 60 11.88 -9.99 -2.67
CA ASP A 60 10.75 -10.90 -2.56
C ASP A 60 9.73 -10.43 -1.53
N ASN A 61 10.21 -9.98 -0.37
CA ASN A 61 9.38 -9.65 0.78
C ASN A 61 9.42 -8.16 1.16
N TYR A 62 10.06 -7.31 0.36
CA TYR A 62 10.16 -5.88 0.64
C TYR A 62 9.78 -5.05 -0.57
N GLY A 63 8.77 -4.20 -0.39
CA GLY A 63 8.38 -3.18 -1.35
C GLY A 63 8.75 -1.79 -0.85
N VAL A 64 8.90 -0.82 -1.74
CA VAL A 64 9.21 0.57 -1.40
C VAL A 64 8.28 1.52 -2.13
N PHE A 65 7.70 2.47 -1.39
CA PHE A 65 6.87 3.53 -1.95
C PHE A 65 7.20 4.88 -1.29
N PRO A 66 7.52 5.94 -2.07
CA PRO A 66 7.81 7.25 -1.53
C PRO A 66 6.53 8.05 -1.25
N LEU A 67 6.47 8.66 -0.08
CA LEU A 67 5.46 9.67 0.27
C LEU A 67 5.96 11.06 -0.12
N ARG A 68 5.06 11.93 -0.57
CA ARG A 68 5.37 13.33 -0.87
C ARG A 68 4.85 14.26 0.22
N GLY A 69 5.79 14.89 0.92
CA GLY A 69 5.47 15.89 1.94
C GLY A 69 4.61 15.32 3.07
N LYS A 70 3.80 16.18 3.67
CA LYS A 70 2.95 15.80 4.80
C LYS A 70 1.70 15.05 4.32
N LEU A 71 1.43 13.90 4.93
CA LEU A 71 0.18 13.17 4.71
C LEU A 71 -1.04 14.01 5.11
N LEU A 72 -2.15 13.79 4.40
CA LEU A 72 -3.44 14.38 4.74
C LEU A 72 -3.91 13.85 6.10
N ASN A 73 -4.31 14.75 7.00
CA ASN A 73 -5.00 14.35 8.23
C ASN A 73 -6.43 13.89 7.89
N VAL A 74 -6.63 12.58 7.80
CA VAL A 74 -7.92 11.99 7.39
C VAL A 74 -9.01 12.08 8.46
N ARG A 75 -8.70 12.41 9.73
CA ARG A 75 -9.69 12.49 10.81
C ARG A 75 -10.64 13.68 10.65
N GLU A 76 -10.14 14.77 10.08
CA GLU A 76 -10.86 16.04 9.91
C GLU A 76 -11.16 16.35 8.43
N ALA A 77 -10.62 15.54 7.52
CA ALA A 77 -10.82 15.73 6.09
C ALA A 77 -12.23 15.29 5.65
N SER A 78 -12.80 16.03 4.71
CA SER A 78 -14.04 15.62 4.05
C SER A 78 -13.83 14.37 3.19
N ASN A 79 -14.88 13.58 2.99
CA ASN A 79 -14.84 12.40 2.13
C ASN A 79 -14.33 12.73 0.71
N LYS A 80 -14.65 13.92 0.19
CA LYS A 80 -14.18 14.37 -1.12
C LYS A 80 -12.65 14.51 -1.14
N GLN A 81 -12.08 15.18 -0.13
CA GLN A 81 -10.63 15.35 -0.02
C GLN A 81 -9.90 14.00 0.10
N ILE A 82 -10.44 13.06 0.88
CA ILE A 82 -9.87 11.71 1.01
C ILE A 82 -9.91 10.98 -0.34
N MET A 83 -11.07 10.99 -1.02
CA MET A 83 -11.23 10.32 -2.31
C MET A 83 -10.38 10.92 -3.42
N GLU A 84 -10.11 12.23 -3.38
CA GLU A 84 -9.29 12.93 -4.39
C GLU A 84 -7.79 12.88 -4.05
N ASN A 85 -7.41 12.47 -2.84
CA ASN A 85 -6.02 12.39 -2.44
C ASN A 85 -5.31 11.20 -3.09
N ALA A 86 -4.37 11.48 -3.99
CA ALA A 86 -3.65 10.46 -4.74
C ALA A 86 -2.78 9.54 -3.84
N GLU A 87 -2.16 10.08 -2.78
CA GLU A 87 -1.27 9.33 -1.88
C GLU A 87 -2.06 8.29 -1.07
N ILE A 88 -3.15 8.71 -0.44
CA ILE A 88 -4.03 7.79 0.32
C ILE A 88 -4.60 6.71 -0.60
N ASN A 89 -5.06 7.09 -1.79
CA ASN A 89 -5.58 6.13 -2.77
C ASN A 89 -4.51 5.14 -3.25
N ALA A 90 -3.27 5.59 -3.44
CA ALA A 90 -2.16 4.72 -3.80
C ALA A 90 -1.90 3.72 -2.68
N LEU A 91 -1.79 4.16 -1.42
CA LEU A 91 -1.55 3.29 -0.26
C LEU A 91 -2.65 2.24 -0.09
N ILE A 92 -3.93 2.63 -0.22
CA ILE A 92 -5.05 1.70 -0.14
C ILE A 92 -4.92 0.59 -1.18
N LYS A 93 -4.57 0.95 -2.43
CA LYS A 93 -4.35 -0.03 -3.50
C LYS A 93 -3.12 -0.90 -3.27
N ILE A 94 -2.00 -0.31 -2.84
CA ILE A 94 -0.73 -1.01 -2.58
C ILE A 94 -0.92 -2.07 -1.51
N LEU A 95 -1.60 -1.72 -0.41
CA LEU A 95 -1.81 -2.58 0.74
C LEU A 95 -3.01 -3.52 0.56
N GLY A 96 -3.91 -3.25 -0.39
CA GLY A 96 -5.14 -4.01 -0.56
C GLY A 96 -6.19 -3.71 0.52
N LEU A 97 -6.19 -2.49 1.05
CA LEU A 97 -7.13 -2.07 2.09
C LEU A 97 -8.55 -1.90 1.53
N GLN A 98 -9.53 -2.20 2.37
CA GLN A 98 -10.95 -2.01 2.11
C GLN A 98 -11.52 -1.09 3.19
N TYR A 99 -12.23 -0.05 2.76
CA TYR A 99 -12.98 0.79 3.69
C TYR A 99 -14.02 -0.05 4.43
N LYS A 100 -14.24 0.26 5.70
CA LYS A 100 -15.23 -0.38 6.60
C LYS A 100 -14.98 -1.86 6.92
N LEU A 101 -13.98 -2.51 6.31
CA LEU A 101 -13.55 -3.84 6.73
C LEU A 101 -12.74 -3.71 8.01
N LYS A 102 -13.07 -4.53 9.01
CA LYS A 102 -12.31 -4.65 10.25
C LYS A 102 -11.26 -5.75 10.09
N TYR A 103 -10.00 -5.40 10.31
CA TYR A 103 -8.86 -6.31 10.17
C TYR A 103 -8.46 -6.91 11.53
N GLU A 104 -9.37 -7.67 12.14
CA GLU A 104 -9.20 -8.22 13.50
C GLU A 104 -8.90 -9.72 13.50
N SER A 105 -9.18 -10.43 12.41
CA SER A 105 -8.97 -11.88 12.30
C SER A 105 -7.85 -12.22 11.32
N ALA A 106 -7.23 -13.38 11.52
CA ALA A 106 -6.22 -13.90 10.61
C ALA A 106 -6.74 -14.03 9.16
N ASP A 107 -8.02 -14.29 8.97
CA ASP A 107 -8.61 -14.39 7.63
C ASP A 107 -8.74 -13.02 6.96
N THR A 108 -9.19 -11.99 7.69
CA THR A 108 -9.25 -10.63 7.15
C THR A 108 -7.86 -10.04 6.87
N LEU A 109 -6.84 -10.40 7.67
CA LEU A 109 -5.46 -9.96 7.46
C LEU A 109 -4.82 -10.64 6.23
N LYS A 110 -5.24 -11.86 5.88
CA LYS A 110 -4.76 -12.53 4.66
C LYS A 110 -5.17 -11.79 3.39
N ASP A 111 -6.22 -10.97 3.42
CA ASP A 111 -6.65 -10.19 2.26
C ASP A 111 -5.73 -8.99 1.96
N LEU A 112 -4.80 -8.66 2.86
CA LEU A 112 -3.80 -7.63 2.63
C LEU A 112 -2.66 -8.12 1.72
N ARG A 113 -2.10 -7.18 0.96
CA ARG A 113 -0.94 -7.42 0.08
C ARG A 113 0.39 -7.40 0.83
N TYR A 114 0.42 -6.77 1.99
CA TYR A 114 1.57 -6.66 2.88
C TYR A 114 1.13 -6.95 4.32
N GLY A 115 1.98 -7.61 5.09
CA GLY A 115 1.74 -7.89 6.51
C GLY A 115 2.33 -6.84 7.45
N LYS A 116 3.23 -5.99 6.95
CA LYS A 116 3.95 -4.97 7.71
C LYS A 116 4.15 -3.70 6.90
#